data_AF-A0A7L3GDW9-F1
#
_entry.id   AF-A0A7L3GDW9-F1
#
_cell.length_a   1.000
_cell.length_b   1.000
_cell.length_c   1.000
_cell.angle_alpha   90.00
_cell.angle_beta   90.00
_cell.angle_gamma   90.00
#
_symmetry.space_group_name_H-M   'P 1'
#
loop_
_entity.id
_entity.type
_entity.pdbx_description
1 polymer ?
#
loop_
_entity_poly.entity_id
_entity_poly.type
_entity_poly.pdbx_seq_one_letter_code
_entity_poly.pdbx_strand_id
1 'polypeptide(L)'
;LSLKFGDIGNLKGLVIRFLLTTSYYQLSVQNWFSLHRLQLLYNHSIQATFNATRIYAPASYSYHCEHVSSLQRYDALLIPSSANDLSKLWEVTFIDFQV
;
A
#
# COMPACT_ATOMS: atom_id res chain seq x y z
N LEU A 1 -9.30 -1.34 2.44
CA LEU A 1 -9.57 -1.97 1.12
C LEU A 1 -8.81 -3.29 1.02
N SER A 2 -9.34 -4.33 0.37
CA SER A 2 -8.62 -5.60 0.16
C SER A 2 -8.94 -6.19 -1.20
N LEU A 3 -7.91 -6.47 -1.99
CA LEU A 3 -7.99 -7.19 -3.26
C LEU A 3 -7.67 -8.66 -2.97
N LYS A 4 -8.63 -9.55 -3.21
CA LYS A 4 -8.48 -10.99 -2.99
C LYS A 4 -8.32 -11.66 -4.34
N PHE A 5 -7.20 -12.33 -4.53
CA PHE A 5 -6.92 -13.09 -5.73
C PHE A 5 -7.09 -14.57 -5.43
N GLY A 6 -7.94 -15.24 -6.21
CA GLY A 6 -8.21 -16.68 -6.09
C GLY A 6 -7.02 -17.51 -6.56
N ASP A 7 -6.86 -17.60 -7.88
CA ASP A 7 -5.77 -18.34 -8.52
C ASP A 7 -4.84 -17.38 -9.26
N ILE A 8 -3.62 -17.17 -8.75
CA ILE A 8 -2.52 -16.51 -9.47
C ILE A 8 -1.46 -17.57 -9.77
N GLY A 9 -1.64 -18.32 -10.86
CA GLY A 9 -0.75 -19.43 -11.19
C GLY A 9 -0.70 -20.47 -10.06
N ASN A 10 0.48 -20.68 -9.46
CA ASN A 10 0.66 -21.61 -8.32
C ASN A 10 0.38 -20.97 -6.95
N LEU A 11 0.19 -19.65 -6.88
CA LEU A 11 -0.14 -18.93 -5.66
C LEU A 11 -1.66 -18.88 -5.48
N LYS A 12 -2.16 -19.64 -4.51
CA LYS A 12 -3.59 -19.64 -4.14
C LYS A 12 -3.84 -18.72 -2.95
N GLY A 13 -4.82 -17.84 -3.06
CA GLY A 13 -5.27 -17.02 -1.93
C GLY A 13 -4.31 -15.87 -1.55
N LEU A 14 -3.67 -15.24 -2.54
CA LEU A 14 -2.97 -13.97 -2.32
C LEU A 14 -4.01 -12.87 -2.03
N VAL A 15 -3.78 -12.09 -0.98
CA VAL A 15 -4.59 -10.91 -0.64
C VAL A 15 -3.67 -9.70 -0.51
N ILE A 16 -4.00 -8.64 -1.24
CA ILE A 16 -3.35 -7.33 -1.11
C ILE A 16 -4.29 -6.44 -0.30
N ARG A 17 -3.88 -6.04 0.90
CA ARG A 17 -4.68 -5.23 1.82
C ARG A 17 -4.07 -3.84 1.97
N PHE A 18 -4.88 -2.83 1.71
CA PHE A 18 -4.55 -1.41 1.88
C PHE A 18 -5.19 -0.90 3.17
N LEU A 19 -4.37 -0.37 4.08
CA LEU A 19 -4.78 0.22 5.34
C LEU A 19 -4.71 1.73 5.21
N LEU A 20 -5.87 2.38 5.15
CA LEU A 20 -5.98 3.82 5.07
C LEU A 20 -6.32 4.40 6.45
N THR A 21 -5.82 5.60 6.71
CA THR A 21 -6.19 6.41 7.87
C THR A 21 -6.84 7.70 7.40
N THR A 22 -7.71 8.28 8.22
CA THR A 22 -8.36 9.56 7.94
C THR A 22 -8.17 10.49 9.12
N SER A 23 -7.76 11.72 8.84
CA SER A 23 -7.48 12.74 9.85
C SER A 23 -8.03 14.09 9.40
N TYR A 24 -8.60 14.85 10.33
CA TYR A 24 -9.06 16.21 10.07
C TYR A 24 -7.91 17.21 10.25
N TYR A 25 -7.61 17.98 9.22
CA TYR A 25 -6.56 19.00 9.25
C TYR A 25 -7.18 20.40 9.40
N GLN A 26 -6.99 20.98 10.58
CA GLN A 26 -7.57 22.28 10.97
C GLN A 26 -7.20 23.41 10.00
N LEU A 27 -5.94 23.48 9.56
CA LEU A 27 -5.46 24.54 8.65
C LEU A 27 -6.17 24.52 7.30
N SER A 28 -6.50 23.34 6.78
CA SER A 28 -7.23 23.18 5.52
C SER A 28 -8.74 23.01 5.71
N VAL A 29 -9.23 22.97 6.96
CA VAL A 29 -10.64 22.78 7.34
C VAL A 29 -11.27 21.59 6.60
N GLN A 30 -10.54 20.49 6.45
CA GLN A 30 -11.00 19.32 5.71
C GLN A 30 -10.35 18.03 6.21
N ASN A 31 -11.03 16.91 5.95
CA ASN A 31 -10.49 15.58 6.15
C ASN A 31 -9.48 15.26 5.05
N TRP A 32 -8.42 14.55 5.42
CA TRP A 32 -7.47 13.95 4.52
C TRP A 32 -7.39 12.46 4.80
N PHE A 33 -7.24 11.67 3.75
CA PHE A 33 -6.86 10.28 3.90
C PHE A 33 -5.37 10.12 3.60
N SER A 34 -4.78 9.09 4.18
CA SER A 34 -3.45 8.61 3.81
C SER A 34 -3.45 7.09 3.75
N LEU A 35 -2.71 6.53 2.81
CA LEU A 35 -2.36 5.12 2.84
C LEU A 35 -1.27 4.96 3.91
N HIS A 36 -1.59 4.26 4.99
CA HIS A 36 -0.67 4.04 6.10
C HIS A 36 0.23 2.82 5.85
N ARG A 37 -0.39 1.69 5.47
CA ARG A 37 0.32 0.44 5.22
C ARG A 37 -0.29 -0.36 4.07
N LEU A 38 0.58 -1.10 3.39
CA LEU A 38 0.22 -2.18 2.48
C LEU A 38 0.60 -3.51 3.13
N GLN A 39 -0.31 -4.49 3.10
CA GLN A 39 -0.05 -5.84 3.57
C GLN A 39 -0.28 -6.84 2.44
N LEU A 40 0.68 -7.75 2.27
CA LEU A 40 0.51 -8.94 1.45
C LEU A 40 0.23 -10.12 2.37
N LEU A 41 -0.88 -10.80 2.12
CA LEU A 41 -1.25 -12.00 2.86
C LEU A 41 -1.28 -13.18 1.88
N TYR A 42 -0.76 -14.30 2.33
CA TYR A 42 -0.79 -15.56 1.61
C TYR A 42 -1.15 -16.66 2.59
N ASN A 43 -2.04 -17.58 2.20
CA ASN A 43 -2.55 -18.64 3.07
C ASN A 43 -3.01 -18.13 4.45
N HIS A 44 -3.72 -16.99 4.47
CA HIS A 44 -4.23 -16.34 5.68
C HIS A 44 -3.17 -15.77 6.66
N SER A 45 -1.88 -15.82 6.31
CA SER A 45 -0.80 -15.23 7.11
C SER A 45 -0.22 -14.01 6.40
N ILE A 46 0.18 -13.00 7.18
CA ILE A 46 0.85 -11.79 6.66
C ILE A 46 2.27 -12.17 6.25
N GLN A 47 2.58 -11.99 4.97
CA GLN A 47 3.89 -12.29 4.39
C GLN A 47 4.77 -11.05 4.26
N ALA A 48 4.16 -9.88 4.08
CA ALA A 48 4.86 -8.62 3.98
C ALA A 48 3.98 -7.48 4.48
N THR A 49 4.61 -6.51 5.16
CA THR A 49 4.02 -5.22 5.51
C THR A 49 4.95 -4.10 5.05
N PHE A 50 4.44 -3.23 4.20
CA PHE A 50 5.12 -2.02 3.76
C PHE A 50 4.47 -0.80 4.43
N ASN A 51 5.29 0.10 4.95
CA ASN A 51 4.87 1.45 5.28
C ASN A 51 4.75 2.25 3.99
N ALA A 52 3.59 2.85 3.77
CA ALA A 52 3.38 3.74 2.64
C ALA A 52 3.82 5.16 3.04
N THR A 53 4.54 5.81 2.15
CA THR A 53 5.04 7.17 2.34
C THR A 53 4.52 8.07 1.22
N ARG A 54 4.19 9.32 1.56
CA ARG A 54 3.72 10.34 0.61
C ARG A 54 2.49 9.95 -0.25
N ILE A 55 1.65 9.03 0.23
CA ILE A 55 0.39 8.64 -0.42
C ILE A 55 -0.76 9.16 0.42
N TYR A 56 -1.23 10.37 0.10
CA TYR A 56 -2.31 11.05 0.82
C TYR A 56 -2.98 12.09 -0.07
N ALA A 57 -4.26 12.37 0.18
CA ALA A 57 -5.02 13.43 -0.48
C ALA A 57 -6.16 13.90 0.42
N PRO A 58 -6.76 15.08 0.17
CA PRO A 58 -8.00 15.45 0.83
C PRO A 58 -9.08 14.41 0.53
N ALA A 59 -9.96 14.14 1.49
CA ALA A 59 -10.97 13.09 1.40
C ALA A 59 -12.02 13.30 0.28
N SER A 60 -12.09 14.49 -0.30
CA SER A 60 -12.94 14.84 -1.45
C SER A 60 -12.26 14.64 -2.80
N TYR A 61 -10.96 14.29 -2.83
CA TYR A 61 -10.18 14.05 -4.05
C TYR A 61 -9.59 12.64 -4.00
N SER A 62 -9.05 12.18 -5.14
CA SER A 62 -8.26 10.95 -5.21
C SER A 62 -6.76 11.27 -5.27
N TYR A 63 -5.94 10.34 -4.79
CA TYR A 63 -4.50 10.33 -5.06
C TYR A 63 -4.23 9.57 -6.36
N HIS A 64 -3.44 10.14 -7.26
CA HIS A 64 -2.98 9.48 -8.49
C HIS A 64 -1.45 9.53 -8.58
N CYS A 65 -0.82 8.41 -8.92
CA CYS A 65 0.61 8.33 -9.16
C CYS A 65 0.92 7.23 -10.17
N GLU A 66 1.81 7.53 -11.12
CA GLU A 66 2.21 6.58 -12.17
C GLU A 66 2.86 5.32 -11.59
N HIS A 67 3.67 5.47 -10.54
CA HIS A 67 4.38 4.36 -9.90
C HIS A 67 4.28 4.43 -8.38
N VAL A 68 3.63 3.44 -7.78
CA VAL A 68 3.71 3.18 -6.34
C VAL A 68 4.46 1.87 -6.15
N SER A 69 5.71 1.95 -5.69
CA SER A 69 6.62 0.80 -5.69
C SER A 69 7.43 0.68 -4.41
N SER A 70 7.91 -0.53 -4.14
CA SER A 70 8.95 -0.81 -3.15
C SER A 70 10.37 -0.65 -3.69
N LEU A 71 10.51 -0.39 -5.00
CA LEU A 71 11.80 -0.33 -5.68
C LEU A 71 12.37 1.09 -5.70
N GLN A 72 13.66 1.22 -5.43
CA GLN A 72 14.35 2.51 -5.39
C GLN A 72 14.30 3.28 -6.72
N ARG A 73 14.25 2.58 -7.85
CA ARG A 73 14.11 3.19 -9.19
C ARG A 73 12.79 3.93 -9.39
N TYR A 74 11.79 3.67 -8.53
CA TYR A 74 10.44 4.25 -8.58
C TYR A 74 10.11 4.93 -7.24
N ASP A 75 11.03 5.74 -6.73
CA ASP A 75 10.94 6.51 -5.47
C ASP A 75 10.80 5.69 -4.17
N ALA A 76 10.56 4.37 -4.23
CA ALA A 76 10.34 3.49 -3.09
C ALA A 76 9.27 4.01 -2.10
N LEU A 77 8.10 4.42 -2.62
CA LEU A 77 6.98 4.87 -1.79
C LEU A 77 6.46 3.81 -0.80
N LEU A 78 6.75 2.52 -1.06
CA LEU A 78 6.43 1.39 -0.18
C LEU A 78 7.70 0.85 0.49
N ILE A 79 7.94 1.23 1.74
CA ILE A 79 9.16 0.86 2.47
C ILE A 79 8.86 -0.34 3.38
N PRO A 80 9.67 -1.42 3.37
CA PRO A 80 9.51 -2.53 4.32
C PRO A 80 9.39 -2.06 5.77
N SER A 81 8.40 -2.55 6.51
CA SER A 81 8.06 -2.04 7.84
C SER A 81 9.13 -2.32 8.91
N SER A 82 9.94 -3.37 8.72
CA SER A 82 11.09 -3.66 9.58
C SER A 82 12.23 -4.29 8.78
N ALA A 83 13.45 -4.16 9.30
CA ALA A 83 14.65 -4.71 8.68
C ALA A 83 14.70 -6.25 8.68
N ASN A 84 13.95 -6.89 9.58
CA ASN A 84 13.94 -8.35 9.77
C ASN A 84 12.62 -9.01 9.31
N ASP A 85 11.73 -8.24 8.68
CA ASP A 85 10.47 -8.74 8.13
C ASP A 85 10.70 -9.34 6.73
N LEU A 86 10.00 -10.43 6.46
CA LEU A 86 9.88 -11.12 5.18
C LEU A 86 9.50 -10.20 4.01
N SER A 87 9.03 -8.98 4.27
CA SER A 87 8.83 -7.91 3.29
C SER A 87 9.99 -7.69 2.33
N LYS A 88 11.26 -7.91 2.73
CA LYS A 88 12.41 -7.79 1.83
C LYS A 88 12.44 -8.85 0.70
N LEU A 89 11.69 -9.93 0.85
CA LEU A 89 11.55 -10.99 -0.15
C LEU A 89 10.49 -10.66 -1.20
N TRP A 90 9.78 -9.54 -1.03
CA TRP A 90 8.69 -9.11 -1.91
C TRP A 90 9.04 -7.80 -2.58
N GLU A 91 8.86 -7.78 -3.91
CA GLU A 91 8.85 -6.56 -4.68
C GLU A 91 7.42 -6.28 -5.13
N VAL A 92 6.95 -5.06 -4.85
CA VAL A 92 5.60 -4.62 -5.23
C VAL A 92 5.72 -3.37 -6.06
N THR A 93 5.04 -3.35 -7.21
CA THR A 93 4.89 -2.14 -8.03
C THR A 93 3.47 -2.09 -8.56
N PHE A 94 2.76 -1.02 -8.22
CA PHE A 94 1.53 -0.63 -8.88
C PHE A 94 1.86 0.39 -9.96
N ILE A 95 1.28 0.19 -11.13
CA ILE A 95 1.38 1.09 -12.28
C ILE A 95 0.03 1.77 -12.44
N ASP A 96 0.04 3.08 -12.68
CA ASP A 96 -1.16 3.90 -12.83
C ASP A 96 -2.09 3.77 -11.60
N PHE A 97 -1.54 4.04 -10.43
CA PHE A 97 -2.22 3.85 -9.16
C PHE A 97 -3.13 5.03 -8.84
N GLN A 98 -4.42 4.75 -8.63
CA GLN A 98 -5.41 5.71 -8.13
C GLN A 98 -6.17 5.15 -6.94
N VAL A 99 -6.30 5.95 -5.87
CA VAL A 99 -7.05 5.61 -4.66
C VAL A 99 -7.81 6.81 -4.10
#